data_AF-A0A8X6JQP7-F1
#
_entry.id   AF-A0A8X6JQP7-F1
#
_cell.length_a   1.000
_cell.length_b   1.000
_cell.length_c   1.000
_cell.angle_alpha   90.00
_cell.angle_beta   90.00
_cell.angle_gamma   90.00
#
_symmetry.space_group_name_H-M   'P 1'
#
loop_
_entity.id
_entity.type
_entity.pdbx_description
1 polymer ?
#
loop_
_entity_poly.entity_id
_entity_poly.type
_entity_poly.pdbx_seq_one_letter_code
_entity_poly.pdbx_strand_id
1 'polypeptide(L)'
;MINLTNISLNSIHQFLVEILCSKRCCIFRLDLYKRVPNLRILACGGDGTVGWILSVLDDLKVSTSPPIAVLPLGTGNDLARSLGWGGGYTDEPLTKILSNIEDGEIVKLDRWFLKLSPNPKADLSNCEEGKKNLPLNVVNNYFSLGVDARIALEFHEAREARPGKFNSRFRNKMFYGQAGGKDLIQRKWKDLCNYVTLE
;
A
#
# COMPACT_ATOMS: atom_id res chain seq x y z
N MET A 1 15.53 10.82 8.99
CA MET A 1 14.21 10.79 9.66
C MET A 1 13.60 12.15 9.41
N ILE A 2 12.59 12.25 8.54
CA ILE A 2 11.96 13.56 8.24
C ILE A 2 10.99 13.85 9.39
N ASN A 3 11.12 14.99 10.07
CA ASN A 3 10.30 15.33 11.24
C ASN A 3 9.13 16.21 10.77
N LEU A 4 7.97 15.61 10.48
CA LEU A 4 6.84 16.26 9.81
C LEU A 4 5.58 16.30 10.66
N THR A 5 5.69 16.59 11.95
CA THR A 5 4.57 16.29 12.86
C THR A 5 3.38 17.23 12.77
N ASN A 6 3.48 18.41 12.13
CA ASN A 6 2.35 19.26 11.69
C ASN A 6 2.92 20.37 10.79
N ILE A 7 2.51 20.44 9.52
CA ILE A 7 2.90 21.56 8.64
C ILE A 7 1.63 22.29 8.23
N SER A 8 1.40 23.46 8.82
CA SER A 8 0.34 24.38 8.39
C SER A 8 0.95 25.28 7.31
N LEU A 9 0.56 25.10 6.06
CA LEU A 9 0.89 26.03 4.98
C LEU A 9 -0.39 26.81 4.65
N ASN A 10 -0.42 28.06 5.11
CA ASN A 10 -1.44 29.08 4.86
C ASN A 10 -2.84 28.82 5.42
N SER A 11 -3.60 29.91 5.62
CA SER A 11 -4.91 29.94 6.31
C SER A 11 -6.06 29.21 5.57
N ILE A 12 -5.78 28.60 4.40
CA ILE A 12 -6.79 28.02 3.50
C ILE A 12 -6.74 26.48 3.49
N HIS A 13 -5.55 25.88 3.68
CA HIS A 13 -5.34 24.44 3.61
C HIS A 13 -4.60 23.90 4.85
N GLN A 14 -5.20 22.91 5.53
CA GLN A 14 -4.57 22.20 6.63
C GLN A 14 -3.98 20.88 6.11
N PHE A 15 -2.66 20.73 6.16
CA PHE A 15 -2.00 19.47 5.81
C PHE A 15 -1.74 18.65 7.07
N LEU A 16 -2.28 17.43 7.10
CA LEU A 16 -1.85 16.41 8.04
C LEU A 16 -0.79 15.55 7.36
N VAL A 17 0.46 15.71 7.79
CA VAL A 17 1.55 14.88 7.28
C VAL A 17 1.70 13.66 8.20
N GLU A 18 1.42 12.48 7.66
CA GLU A 18 1.52 11.24 8.40
C GLU A 18 2.76 10.46 7.96
N ILE A 19 3.79 10.55 8.78
CA ILE A 19 4.91 9.60 8.77
C ILE A 19 4.56 8.50 9.75
N LEU A 20 4.48 7.26 9.24
CA LEU A 20 4.32 6.05 10.04
C LEU A 20 5.55 5.84 10.95
N CYS A 21 5.60 6.56 12.07
CA CYS A 21 6.52 6.25 13.16
C CYS A 21 5.87 5.27 14.16
N SER A 22 4.54 5.29 14.30
CA SER A 22 3.76 4.32 15.08
C SER A 22 2.29 4.27 14.66
N LYS A 23 1.77 3.06 14.34
CA LYS A 23 0.37 2.83 13.91
C LYS A 23 -0.66 3.40 14.90
N ARG A 24 -0.37 3.34 16.21
CA ARG A 24 -1.30 3.79 17.26
C ARG A 24 -1.43 5.31 17.35
N CYS A 25 -0.31 6.03 17.22
CA CYS A 25 -0.30 7.50 17.21
C CYS A 25 -1.01 8.06 15.97
N CYS A 26 -0.87 7.36 14.86
CA CYS A 26 -1.43 7.70 13.56
C CYS A 26 -2.97 7.63 13.57
N ILE A 27 -3.57 6.54 14.09
CA ILE A 27 -5.03 6.41 14.24
C ILE A 27 -5.60 7.56 15.09
N PHE A 28 -4.95 7.89 16.21
CA PHE A 28 -5.39 8.98 17.09
C PHE A 28 -5.38 10.34 16.37
N ARG A 29 -4.35 10.63 15.57
CA ARG A 29 -4.30 11.88 14.79
C ARG A 29 -5.39 11.91 13.73
N LEU A 30 -5.55 10.84 12.96
CA LEU A 30 -6.61 10.76 11.96
C LEU A 30 -7.99 11.00 12.58
N ASP A 31 -8.27 10.43 13.75
CA ASP A 31 -9.52 10.66 14.47
C ASP A 31 -9.68 12.10 14.95
N LEU A 32 -8.59 12.72 15.44
CA LEU A 32 -8.59 14.11 15.89
C LEU A 32 -8.84 15.10 14.74
N TYR A 33 -8.21 14.86 13.59
CA TYR A 33 -8.24 15.78 12.45
C TYR A 33 -9.41 15.53 11.48
N LYS A 34 -10.18 14.44 11.63
CA LYS A 34 -11.27 14.08 10.70
C LYS A 34 -12.37 15.15 10.52
N ARG A 35 -12.45 16.13 11.44
CA ARG A 35 -13.41 17.24 11.41
C ARG A 35 -12.83 18.54 10.84
N VAL A 36 -11.53 18.57 10.54
CA VAL A 36 -10.88 19.77 10.00
C VAL A 36 -11.30 19.97 8.55
N PRO A 37 -11.85 21.14 8.19
CA PRO A 37 -12.20 21.44 6.80
C PRO A 37 -10.94 21.50 5.93
N ASN A 38 -11.07 21.15 4.65
CA ASN A 38 -9.99 21.17 3.67
C ASN A 38 -8.73 20.37 4.09
N LEU A 39 -8.91 19.32 4.91
CA LEU A 39 -7.84 18.42 5.30
C LEU A 39 -7.27 17.70 4.08
N ARG A 40 -5.95 17.79 3.88
CA ARG A 40 -5.19 16.96 2.95
C ARG A 40 -4.20 16.09 3.73
N ILE A 41 -4.08 14.82 3.35
CA ILE A 41 -3.17 13.87 3.99
C ILE A 41 -1.98 13.62 3.09
N LEU A 42 -0.77 13.68 3.65
CA LEU A 42 0.45 13.22 2.98
C LEU A 42 0.89 11.88 3.57
N ALA A 43 0.74 10.81 2.79
CA ALA A 43 1.14 9.45 3.14
C ALA A 43 2.62 9.20 2.78
N CYS A 44 3.48 9.14 3.79
CA CYS A 44 4.91 8.90 3.62
C CYS A 44 5.23 7.40 3.71
N GLY A 45 5.35 6.73 2.56
CA GLY A 45 5.55 5.28 2.53
C GLY A 45 5.48 4.64 1.15
N GLY A 46 5.12 3.35 1.12
CA GLY A 46 4.77 2.65 -0.12
C GLY A 46 3.27 2.32 -0.17
N ASP A 47 2.86 1.46 -1.10
CA ASP A 47 1.45 1.12 -1.33
C ASP A 47 0.74 0.58 -0.08
N GLY A 48 1.44 -0.23 0.73
CA GLY A 48 0.90 -0.74 2.00
C GLY A 48 0.63 0.35 3.05
N THR A 49 1.40 1.44 3.05
CA THR A 49 1.17 2.60 3.93
C THR A 49 -0.10 3.32 3.53
N VAL A 50 -0.25 3.60 2.23
CA VAL A 50 -1.43 4.25 1.67
C VAL A 50 -2.68 3.42 1.94
N GLY A 51 -2.61 2.11 1.68
CA GLY A 51 -3.72 1.20 1.93
C GLY A 51 -4.12 1.12 3.40
N TRP A 52 -3.14 1.14 4.32
CA TRP A 52 -3.44 1.17 5.75
C TRP A 52 -4.13 2.47 6.18
N ILE A 53 -3.68 3.64 5.70
CA ILE A 53 -4.35 4.93 5.98
C ILE A 53 -5.79 4.90 5.47
N LEU A 54 -6.01 4.43 4.23
CA LEU A 54 -7.35 4.30 3.65
C LEU A 54 -8.26 3.41 4.52
N SER A 55 -7.76 2.26 4.97
CA SER A 55 -8.53 1.38 5.87
C SER A 55 -8.87 2.05 7.20
N VAL A 56 -7.94 2.81 7.79
CA VAL A 56 -8.23 3.56 9.03
C VAL A 56 -9.31 4.64 8.79
N LEU A 57 -9.27 5.34 7.65
CA LEU A 57 -10.31 6.32 7.32
C LEU A 57 -11.69 5.67 7.14
N ASP A 58 -11.75 4.47 6.56
CA ASP A 58 -12.99 3.69 6.48
C ASP A 58 -13.53 3.36 7.88
N ASP A 59 -12.67 2.87 8.77
CA ASP A 59 -13.02 2.49 10.14
C ASP A 59 -13.50 3.70 10.98
N LEU A 60 -12.90 4.86 10.75
CA LEU A 60 -13.26 6.12 11.42
C LEU A 60 -14.57 6.74 10.90
N LYS A 61 -15.15 6.19 9.82
CA LYS A 61 -16.40 6.64 9.19
C LYS A 61 -16.40 8.15 8.93
N VAL A 62 -15.30 8.65 8.37
CA VAL A 62 -15.16 10.07 8.07
C VAL A 62 -16.20 10.48 7.03
N SER A 63 -17.01 11.50 7.33
CA SER A 63 -18.13 11.95 6.48
C SER A 63 -17.72 12.45 5.10
N THR A 64 -16.50 12.98 5.00
CA THR A 64 -15.88 13.41 3.75
C THR A 64 -14.45 12.90 3.74
N SER A 65 -14.16 11.93 2.89
CA SER A 65 -12.83 11.35 2.77
C SER A 65 -11.83 12.42 2.32
N PRO A 66 -10.80 12.75 3.13
CA PRO A 66 -9.80 13.73 2.74
C PRO A 66 -8.95 13.19 1.57
N PRO A 67 -8.51 14.05 0.63
CA PRO A 67 -7.53 13.68 -0.38
C PRO A 67 -6.23 13.18 0.25
N ILE A 68 -5.64 12.13 -0.33
CA ILE A 68 -4.37 11.56 0.09
C ILE A 68 -3.35 11.71 -1.03
N ALA A 69 -2.26 12.42 -0.76
CA ALA A 69 -1.07 12.44 -1.60
C ALA A 69 -0.05 11.40 -1.10
N VAL A 70 0.77 10.89 -2.02
CA VAL A 70 1.76 9.85 -1.70
C VAL A 70 3.17 10.41 -1.82
N LEU A 71 3.95 10.33 -0.75
CA LEU A 71 5.39 10.49 -0.81
C LEU A 71 6.04 9.09 -0.96
N PRO A 72 6.58 8.75 -2.14
CA PRO A 72 6.99 7.38 -2.47
C PRO A 72 8.32 6.99 -1.79
N LEU A 73 8.25 6.57 -0.53
CA LEU A 73 9.38 6.10 0.27
C LEU A 73 9.58 4.58 0.19
N GLY A 74 8.63 3.85 -0.40
CA GLY A 74 8.70 2.40 -0.59
C GLY A 74 9.59 1.97 -1.76
N THR A 75 9.59 0.65 -2.05
CA THR A 75 10.29 0.06 -3.19
C THR A 75 9.41 -0.03 -4.44
N GLY A 76 8.15 -0.46 -4.26
CA GLY A 76 7.12 -0.63 -5.29
C GLY A 76 6.57 0.72 -5.73
N ASN A 77 5.74 1.37 -4.93
CA ASN A 77 5.16 2.71 -5.16
C ASN A 77 4.31 2.78 -6.44
N ASP A 78 3.50 1.76 -6.68
CA ASP A 78 2.68 1.64 -7.91
C ASP A 78 1.53 2.65 -7.92
N LEU A 79 0.89 2.89 -6.78
CA LEU A 79 -0.11 3.95 -6.61
C LEU A 79 0.51 5.34 -6.87
N ALA A 80 1.71 5.58 -6.34
CA ALA A 80 2.39 6.86 -6.55
C ALA A 80 2.70 7.11 -8.04
N ARG A 81 3.13 6.08 -8.78
CA ARG A 81 3.34 6.21 -10.24
C ARG A 81 2.04 6.45 -10.99
N SER A 82 0.99 5.72 -10.65
CA SER A 82 -0.31 5.81 -11.32
C SER A 82 -0.97 7.18 -11.11
N LEU A 83 -0.73 7.80 -9.95
CA LEU A 83 -1.23 9.13 -9.58
C LEU A 83 -0.26 10.27 -9.94
N GLY A 84 0.87 10.01 -10.60
CA GLY A 84 1.81 11.04 -11.04
C GLY A 84 2.78 11.57 -9.96
N TRP A 85 2.80 11.01 -8.75
CA TRP A 85 3.76 11.35 -7.67
C TRP A 85 5.16 10.76 -7.88
N GLY A 86 5.32 9.89 -8.89
CA GLY A 86 6.60 9.32 -9.28
C GLY A 86 6.96 8.01 -8.57
N GLY A 87 8.11 7.45 -8.95
CA GLY A 87 8.52 6.10 -8.55
C GLY A 87 9.30 6.01 -7.24
N GLY A 88 9.72 7.13 -6.67
CA GLY A 88 10.57 7.16 -5.49
C GLY A 88 11.04 8.56 -5.13
N TYR A 89 11.12 8.85 -3.84
CA TYR A 89 11.69 10.11 -3.34
C TYR A 89 13.21 10.17 -3.57
N THR A 90 13.70 11.36 -3.92
CA THR A 90 15.11 11.66 -4.24
C THR A 90 15.57 12.95 -3.55
N ASP A 91 15.28 13.08 -2.26
CA ASP A 91 15.73 14.21 -1.42
C ASP A 91 15.32 15.60 -1.94
N GLU A 92 14.21 15.69 -2.67
CA GLU A 92 13.64 16.97 -3.07
C GLU A 92 13.18 17.79 -1.85
N PRO A 93 13.32 19.13 -1.87
CA PRO A 93 12.86 19.96 -0.76
C PRO A 93 11.38 19.72 -0.46
N LEU A 94 11.05 19.56 0.82
CA LEU A 94 9.68 19.32 1.24
C LEU A 94 8.73 20.45 0.83
N THR A 95 9.21 21.69 0.77
CA THR A 95 8.44 22.84 0.29
C THR A 95 7.93 22.64 -1.14
N LYS A 96 8.76 22.05 -2.02
CA LYS A 96 8.37 21.71 -3.39
C LYS A 96 7.29 20.62 -3.40
N ILE A 97 7.45 19.59 -2.57
CA ILE A 97 6.45 18.52 -2.43
C ILE A 97 5.11 19.11 -1.95
N LEU A 98 5.13 19.96 -0.93
CA LEU A 98 3.92 20.54 -0.38
C LEU A 98 3.22 21.48 -1.37
N SER A 99 3.98 22.28 -2.15
CA SER A 99 3.43 23.07 -3.26
C SER A 99 2.72 22.17 -4.27
N ASN A 100 3.35 21.07 -4.69
CA ASN A 100 2.73 20.13 -5.63
C ASN A 100 1.45 19.50 -5.07
N ILE A 101 1.34 19.31 -3.75
CA ILE A 101 0.12 18.78 -3.11
C ILE A 101 -0.96 19.84 -3.01
N GLU A 102 -0.59 21.10 -2.77
CA GLU A 102 -1.51 22.23 -2.78
C GLU A 102 -2.15 22.42 -4.16
N ASP A 103 -1.31 22.44 -5.21
CA ASP A 103 -1.72 22.63 -6.61
C ASP A 103 -2.29 21.36 -7.27
N GLY A 104 -2.11 20.21 -6.62
CA GLY A 104 -2.47 18.89 -7.17
C GLY A 104 -3.99 18.71 -7.35
N GLU A 105 -4.36 18.14 -8.49
CA GLU A 105 -5.74 17.76 -8.80
C GLU A 105 -6.21 16.60 -7.91
N ILE A 106 -7.46 16.71 -7.43
CA ILE A 106 -8.10 15.66 -6.65
C ILE A 106 -8.77 14.68 -7.61
N VAL A 107 -8.26 13.46 -7.63
CA VAL A 107 -8.83 12.36 -8.41
C VAL A 107 -9.51 11.34 -7.50
N LYS A 108 -10.59 10.72 -7.99
CA LYS A 108 -11.25 9.62 -7.28
C LYS A 108 -10.45 8.33 -7.49
N LEU A 109 -10.29 7.56 -6.42
CA LEU A 109 -9.65 6.25 -6.45
C LEU A 109 -10.71 5.17 -6.25
N ASP A 110 -10.87 4.31 -7.26
CA ASP A 110 -11.70 3.11 -7.12
C ASP A 110 -10.99 2.09 -6.25
N ARG A 111 -11.77 1.44 -5.38
CA ARG A 111 -11.28 0.42 -4.44
C ARG A 111 -12.12 -0.83 -4.59
N TRP A 112 -11.45 -1.98 -4.69
CA TRP A 112 -12.11 -3.24 -4.93
C TRP A 112 -12.31 -4.00 -3.64
N PHE A 113 -13.55 -4.44 -3.40
CA PHE A 113 -13.88 -5.34 -2.30
C PHE A 113 -13.77 -6.79 -2.76
N LEU A 114 -12.89 -7.57 -2.13
CA LEU A 114 -12.70 -8.98 -2.39
C LEU A 114 -13.60 -9.82 -1.48
N LYS A 115 -14.46 -10.62 -2.11
CA LYS A 115 -15.26 -11.65 -1.44
C LYS A 115 -14.63 -13.02 -1.70
N LEU A 116 -14.19 -13.68 -0.64
CA LEU A 116 -13.67 -15.05 -0.70
C LEU A 116 -14.80 -16.03 -0.34
N SER A 117 -14.97 -17.07 -1.15
CA SER A 117 -15.86 -18.20 -0.85
C SER A 117 -15.20 -19.52 -1.26
N PRO A 118 -15.36 -20.60 -0.47
CA PRO A 118 -14.88 -21.92 -0.87
C PRO A 118 -15.49 -22.36 -2.19
N ASN A 119 -14.71 -23.04 -3.02
CA ASN A 119 -15.22 -23.69 -4.23
C ASN A 119 -15.82 -25.05 -3.85
N PRO A 120 -17.15 -25.26 -3.91
CA PRO A 120 -17.79 -26.50 -3.49
C PRO A 120 -17.47 -27.69 -4.42
N LYS A 121 -16.94 -27.43 -5.62
CA LYS A 121 -16.59 -28.46 -6.61
C LYS A 121 -15.13 -28.90 -6.51
N ALA A 122 -14.32 -28.27 -5.65
CA ALA A 122 -12.91 -28.62 -5.50
C ALA A 122 -12.76 -29.85 -4.61
N ASP A 123 -12.01 -30.86 -5.06
CA ASP A 123 -11.58 -31.98 -4.22
C ASP A 123 -10.48 -31.50 -3.27
N LEU A 124 -10.80 -31.43 -1.98
CA LEU A 124 -9.91 -30.96 -0.92
C LEU A 124 -9.17 -32.10 -0.22
N SER A 125 -9.36 -33.36 -0.65
CA SER A 125 -8.80 -34.55 0.04
C SER A 125 -7.28 -34.53 0.18
N ASN A 126 -6.57 -33.87 -0.75
CA ASN A 126 -5.11 -33.76 -0.78
C ASN A 126 -4.60 -32.32 -0.62
N CYS A 127 -5.41 -31.39 -0.11
CA CYS A 127 -5.04 -29.98 0.04
C CYS A 127 -4.90 -29.58 1.51
N GLU A 128 -3.86 -28.82 1.83
CA GLU A 128 -3.78 -28.13 3.12
C GLU A 128 -4.93 -27.12 3.25
N GLU A 129 -5.53 -27.04 4.44
CA GLU A 129 -6.65 -26.13 4.68
C GLU A 129 -6.18 -24.68 4.56
N GLY A 130 -6.70 -23.96 3.55
CA GLY A 130 -6.42 -22.55 3.35
C GLY A 130 -7.03 -21.68 4.46
N LYS A 131 -6.51 -20.45 4.62
CA LYS A 131 -7.13 -19.47 5.53
C LYS A 131 -8.56 -19.18 5.09
N LYS A 132 -9.52 -19.37 6.00
CA LYS A 132 -10.96 -19.17 5.74
C LYS A 132 -11.33 -17.70 5.51
N ASN A 133 -10.55 -16.78 6.08
CA ASN A 133 -10.78 -15.35 5.99
C ASN A 133 -9.56 -14.64 5.39
N LEU A 134 -9.83 -13.64 4.55
CA LEU A 134 -8.79 -12.75 4.05
C LEU A 134 -8.32 -11.81 5.17
N PRO A 135 -7.01 -11.56 5.30
CA PRO A 135 -6.50 -10.57 6.25
C PRO A 135 -6.92 -9.14 5.86
N LEU A 136 -7.16 -8.91 4.56
CA LEU A 136 -7.64 -7.66 3.98
C LEU A 136 -8.61 -7.99 2.86
N ASN A 137 -9.78 -7.38 2.89
CA ASN A 137 -10.87 -7.53 1.92
C ASN A 137 -11.00 -6.33 0.98
N VAL A 138 -10.18 -5.29 1.14
CA VAL A 138 -10.17 -4.13 0.24
C VAL A 138 -8.80 -3.98 -0.42
N VAL A 139 -8.80 -3.81 -1.74
CA VAL A 139 -7.63 -3.68 -2.59
C VAL A 139 -7.68 -2.35 -3.34
N ASN A 140 -6.53 -1.67 -3.40
CA ASN A 140 -6.45 -0.31 -3.97
C ASN A 140 -5.73 -0.25 -5.32
N ASN A 141 -5.09 -1.34 -5.76
CA ASN A 141 -4.32 -1.34 -7.01
C ASN A 141 -4.49 -2.65 -7.79
N TYR A 142 -4.01 -3.76 -7.23
CA TYR A 142 -4.20 -5.09 -7.78
C TYR A 142 -4.10 -6.14 -6.68
N PHE A 143 -4.65 -7.31 -6.97
CA PHE A 143 -4.33 -8.55 -6.25
C PHE A 143 -3.71 -9.52 -7.27
N SER A 144 -2.87 -10.42 -6.79
CA SER A 144 -2.24 -11.42 -7.64
C SER A 144 -2.42 -12.82 -7.08
N LEU A 145 -2.30 -13.81 -7.98
CA LEU A 145 -2.29 -15.23 -7.67
C LEU A 145 -1.04 -15.85 -8.33
N GLY A 146 -0.49 -16.90 -7.71
CA GLY A 146 0.62 -17.65 -8.28
C GLY A 146 2.01 -17.12 -7.92
N VAL A 147 2.90 -17.09 -8.92
CA VAL A 147 4.33 -16.76 -8.75
C VAL A 147 4.51 -15.39 -8.11
N ASP A 148 3.83 -14.37 -8.65
CA ASP A 148 3.95 -13.00 -8.15
C ASP A 148 3.51 -12.90 -6.67
N ALA A 149 2.33 -13.45 -6.35
CA ALA A 149 1.82 -13.48 -4.98
C ALA A 149 2.76 -14.20 -4.02
N ARG A 150 3.38 -15.31 -4.44
CA ARG A 150 4.36 -16.04 -3.64
C ARG A 150 5.61 -15.19 -3.37
N ILE A 151 6.18 -14.57 -4.40
CA ILE A 151 7.38 -13.75 -4.25
C ILE A 151 7.09 -12.54 -3.34
N ALA A 152 5.92 -11.91 -3.51
CA ALA A 152 5.47 -10.82 -2.66
C ALA A 152 5.32 -11.26 -1.20
N LEU A 153 4.77 -12.46 -0.96
CA LEU A 153 4.65 -13.04 0.39
C LEU A 153 6.03 -13.33 1.01
N GLU A 154 6.94 -13.99 0.27
CA GLU A 154 8.29 -14.29 0.76
C GLU A 154 9.07 -13.00 1.07
N PHE A 155 8.94 -11.98 0.22
CA PHE A 155 9.52 -10.65 0.47
C PHE A 155 8.94 -10.03 1.75
N HIS A 156 7.61 -10.09 1.93
CA HIS A 156 6.95 -9.55 3.11
C HIS A 156 7.43 -10.23 4.40
N GLU A 157 7.43 -11.56 4.44
CA GLU A 157 7.88 -12.35 5.59
C GLU A 157 9.37 -12.11 5.89
N ALA A 158 10.23 -12.08 4.86
CA ALA A 158 11.65 -11.81 5.04
C ALA A 158 11.89 -10.39 5.57
N ARG A 159 11.08 -9.42 5.15
CA ARG A 159 11.13 -8.03 5.62
C ARG A 159 10.68 -7.88 7.05
N GLU A 160 9.58 -8.52 7.45
CA GLU A 160 9.09 -8.55 8.84
C GLU A 160 10.13 -9.21 9.77
N ALA A 161 10.74 -10.32 9.32
CA ALA A 161 11.74 -11.03 10.11
C ALA A 161 13.05 -10.25 10.29
N ARG A 162 13.48 -9.48 9.27
CA ARG A 162 14.77 -8.77 9.28
C ARG A 162 14.68 -7.37 8.66
N PRO A 163 13.98 -6.41 9.29
CA PRO A 163 13.73 -5.09 8.70
C PRO A 163 15.00 -4.36 8.23
N GLY A 164 16.08 -4.45 9.01
CA GLY A 164 17.35 -3.78 8.69
C GLY A 164 18.02 -4.20 7.38
N LYS A 165 17.64 -5.36 6.80
CA LYS A 165 18.15 -5.80 5.48
C LYS A 165 17.39 -5.17 4.30
N PHE A 166 16.24 -4.55 4.55
CA PHE A 166 15.31 -4.05 3.53
C PHE A 166 15.25 -2.52 3.42
N ASN A 167 16.28 -1.84 3.93
CA ASN A 167 16.36 -0.38 3.94
C ASN A 167 16.83 0.23 2.60
N SER A 168 17.13 -0.58 1.60
CA SER A 168 17.63 -0.13 0.30
C SER A 168 16.70 -0.59 -0.82
N ARG A 169 16.14 0.37 -1.57
CA ARG A 169 15.30 0.09 -2.74
C ARG A 169 16.01 -0.81 -3.76
N PHE A 170 17.30 -0.58 -4.00
CA PHE A 170 18.09 -1.39 -4.93
C PHE A 170 18.19 -2.85 -4.46
N ARG A 171 18.56 -3.06 -3.19
CA ARG A 171 18.65 -4.42 -2.61
C ARG A 171 17.30 -5.12 -2.60
N ASN A 172 16.23 -4.38 -2.33
CA ASN A 172 14.87 -4.90 -2.37
C ASN A 172 14.50 -5.35 -3.79
N LYS A 173 14.78 -4.52 -4.82
CA LYS A 173 14.55 -4.91 -6.22
C LYS A 173 15.39 -6.13 -6.63
N MET A 174 16.64 -6.23 -6.16
CA MET A 174 17.49 -7.39 -6.41
C MET A 174 16.91 -8.67 -5.81
N PHE A 175 16.32 -8.60 -4.61
CA PHE A 175 15.62 -9.74 -4.01
C PHE A 175 14.50 -10.25 -4.93
N TYR A 176 13.65 -9.35 -5.43
CA TYR A 176 12.57 -9.72 -6.37
C TYR A 176 13.13 -10.36 -7.65
N GLY A 177 14.23 -9.82 -8.21
CA GLY A 177 14.87 -10.40 -9.38
C GLY A 177 15.41 -11.81 -9.16
N GLN A 178 16.06 -12.05 -8.01
CA GLN A 178 16.57 -13.37 -7.65
C GLN A 178 15.46 -14.39 -7.37
N ALA A 179 14.42 -13.98 -6.64
CA ALA A 179 13.26 -14.82 -6.36
C ALA A 179 12.51 -15.18 -7.66
N GLY A 180 12.27 -14.20 -8.53
CA GLY A 180 11.68 -14.42 -9.85
C GLY A 180 12.51 -15.37 -10.72
N GLY A 181 13.83 -15.20 -10.74
CA GLY A 181 14.74 -16.08 -11.48
C GLY A 181 14.70 -17.54 -11.00
N LYS A 182 14.69 -17.76 -9.67
CA LYS A 182 14.57 -19.10 -9.08
C LYS A 182 13.25 -19.78 -9.46
N ASP A 183 12.17 -19.00 -9.47
CA ASP A 183 10.83 -19.49 -9.75
C ASP A 183 10.60 -19.88 -11.21
N LEU A 184 11.22 -19.14 -12.14
CA LEU A 184 11.22 -19.47 -13.56
C LEU A 184 11.83 -20.87 -13.81
N ILE A 185 12.83 -21.25 -13.02
CA ILE A 185 13.48 -22.57 -13.10
C ILE A 185 12.58 -23.66 -12.50
N GLN A 186 11.93 -23.39 -11.37
CA GLN A 186 11.10 -24.39 -10.67
C GLN A 186 9.79 -24.72 -11.38
N ARG A 187 9.26 -23.84 -12.25
CA ARG A 187 8.02 -24.04 -13.05
C ARG A 187 6.79 -24.51 -12.23
N LYS A 188 6.76 -24.23 -10.93
CA LYS A 188 5.76 -24.74 -9.98
C LYS A 188 4.31 -24.34 -10.33
N TRP A 189 4.13 -23.25 -11.06
CA TRP A 189 2.83 -22.64 -11.35
C TRP A 189 2.41 -22.74 -12.82
N LYS A 190 3.07 -23.61 -13.61
CA LYS A 190 2.81 -23.77 -15.05
C LYS A 190 1.35 -24.14 -15.37
N ASP A 191 0.68 -24.83 -14.45
CA ASP A 191 -0.70 -25.32 -14.62
C ASP A 191 -1.73 -24.43 -13.93
N LEU A 192 -1.33 -23.29 -13.33
CA LEU A 192 -2.24 -22.41 -12.57
C LEU A 192 -3.41 -21.93 -13.43
N CYS A 193 -3.18 -21.64 -14.71
CA CYS A 193 -4.23 -21.22 -15.63
C CYS A 193 -5.36 -22.25 -15.79
N ASN A 194 -5.09 -23.54 -15.58
CA ASN A 194 -6.11 -24.59 -15.64
C ASN A 194 -7.07 -24.56 -14.44
N TYR A 195 -6.69 -23.84 -13.37
CA TYR A 195 -7.48 -23.71 -12.13
C TYR A 195 -8.10 -22.33 -11.96
N VAL A 196 -7.86 -21.39 -12.88
CA VAL A 196 -8.38 -20.03 -12.83
C VAL A 196 -9.39 -19.84 -13.96
N THR A 197 -10.60 -19.46 -13.59
CA THR A 197 -11.67 -19.07 -14.53
C THR A 197 -11.99 -17.60 -14.32
N LEU A 198 -12.13 -16.88 -15.43
CA LEU A 198 -12.56 -15.48 -15.47
C LEU A 198 -13.93 -15.48 -16.14
N GLU A 199 -14.94 -15.05 -15.41
CA GLU A 199 -16.31 -14.85 -15.90
C GLU A 199 -16.59 -13.37 -16.15
#